data_AF-A0A0U1DPZ4-F1
#
_entry.id   AF-A0A0U1DPZ4-F1
#
_cell.length_a   1.000
_cell.length_b   1.000
_cell.length_c   1.000
_cell.angle_alpha   90.00
_cell.angle_beta   90.00
_cell.angle_gamma   90.00
#
_symmetry.space_group_name_H-M   'P 1'
#
loop_
_entity.id
_entity.type
_entity.pdbx_description
1 polymer ?
#
loop_
_entity_poly.entity_id
_entity_poly.type
_entity_poly.pdbx_seq_one_letter_code
_entity_poly.pdbx_strand_id
1 'polypeptide(L)'
;MKKQDSIASGNLRKVIRLMKYLRDHKNSFTGTRSVLLTTMLGEQVTDLRKLLDPSYYSNVPTTLLHVVQDLDTWLQANPIKPSIADPSGSGVTFDHRWGPDPESAQATYSYFRDRIHVHAADIEAAYEEKDKDRSVQLWQNIFGDGFKAPATTTASAKFPAATSAADSTVGRSGRAG
;
A
#
# COMPACT_ATOMS: atom_id res chain seq x y z
N MET A 1 7.15 8.98 -13.82
CA MET A 1 7.35 7.94 -12.77
C MET A 1 8.47 8.22 -11.79
N LYS A 2 9.69 8.64 -12.17
CA LYS A 2 10.76 8.94 -11.18
C LYS A 2 10.35 10.02 -10.18
N LYS A 3 9.73 11.11 -10.67
CA LYS A 3 9.21 12.19 -9.81
C LYS A 3 8.19 11.66 -8.80
N GLN A 4 7.15 10.98 -9.29
CA GLN A 4 6.09 10.43 -8.44
C GLN A 4 6.63 9.44 -7.39
N ASP A 5 7.56 8.57 -7.77
CA ASP A 5 8.19 7.65 -6.82
C ASP A 5 9.03 8.39 -5.77
N SER A 6 9.67 9.51 -6.14
CA SER A 6 10.37 10.38 -5.17
C SER A 6 9.40 11.06 -4.20
N ILE A 7 8.22 11.48 -4.65
CA ILE A 7 7.19 12.07 -3.79
C ILE A 7 6.75 11.04 -2.74
N ALA A 8 6.49 9.81 -3.18
CA ALA A 8 6.10 8.69 -2.33
C ALA A 8 7.28 7.97 -1.64
N SER A 9 8.47 8.60 -1.56
CA SER A 9 9.64 8.06 -0.85
C SER A 9 10.04 6.64 -1.26
N GLY A 10 9.86 6.28 -2.54
CA GLY A 10 10.14 4.95 -3.08
C GLY A 10 9.10 3.87 -2.77
N ASN A 11 7.96 4.23 -2.17
CA ASN A 11 6.87 3.29 -1.90
C ASN A 11 6.01 3.03 -3.15
N LEU A 12 5.91 3.97 -4.09
CA LEU A 12 5.11 3.83 -5.31
C LEU A 12 5.55 2.62 -6.15
N ARG A 13 6.86 2.39 -6.36
CA ARG A 13 7.34 1.18 -7.08
C ARG A 13 6.95 -0.13 -6.39
N LYS A 14 6.80 -0.14 -5.06
CA LYS A 14 6.37 -1.33 -4.31
C LYS A 14 4.88 -1.53 -4.48
N VAL A 15 4.09 -0.46 -4.37
CA VAL A 15 2.65 -0.45 -4.68
C VAL A 15 2.36 -0.94 -6.10
N ILE A 16 3.08 -0.43 -7.11
CA ILE A 16 2.93 -0.89 -8.50
C ILE A 16 3.19 -2.39 -8.64
N ARG A 17 4.20 -2.94 -7.92
CA ARG A 17 4.47 -4.38 -7.93
C ARG A 17 3.33 -5.19 -7.31
N LEU A 18 2.76 -4.72 -6.19
CA LEU A 18 1.60 -5.36 -5.55
C LEU A 18 0.37 -5.33 -6.47
N MET A 19 0.07 -4.20 -7.11
CA MET A 19 -1.07 -4.10 -8.02
C MET A 19 -0.89 -4.95 -9.28
N LYS A 20 0.34 -5.05 -9.82
CA LYS A 20 0.64 -5.98 -10.91
C LYS A 20 0.51 -7.44 -10.49
N TYR A 21 0.90 -7.77 -9.27
CA TYR A 21 0.69 -9.11 -8.71
C TYR A 21 -0.82 -9.43 -8.64
N LEU A 22 -1.67 -8.51 -8.18
CA LEU A 22 -3.12 -8.71 -8.18
C LEU A 22 -3.69 -8.95 -9.57
N ARG A 23 -3.16 -8.28 -10.59
CA ARG A 23 -3.50 -8.58 -11.98
C ARG A 23 -3.17 -10.01 -12.36
N ASP A 24 -1.93 -10.40 -12.15
CA ASP A 24 -1.37 -11.65 -12.68
C ASP A 24 -1.89 -12.89 -11.93
N HIS A 25 -2.23 -12.75 -10.64
CA HIS A 25 -2.56 -13.89 -9.77
C HIS A 25 -4.03 -14.01 -9.36
N LYS A 26 -4.87 -12.99 -9.62
CA LYS A 26 -6.30 -13.01 -9.25
C LYS A 26 -7.25 -12.85 -10.44
N ASN A 27 -6.74 -13.04 -11.67
CA ASN A 27 -7.49 -12.81 -12.93
C ASN A 27 -8.21 -11.45 -12.95
N SER A 28 -7.65 -10.47 -12.23
CA SER A 28 -8.44 -9.33 -11.77
C SER A 28 -8.38 -8.13 -12.72
N PHE A 29 -7.52 -8.14 -13.72
CA PHE A 29 -7.50 -7.12 -14.77
C PHE A 29 -7.14 -7.73 -16.13
N THR A 30 -7.71 -8.89 -16.44
CA THR A 30 -7.50 -9.59 -17.72
C THR A 30 -7.67 -8.62 -18.89
N GLY A 31 -6.68 -8.54 -19.78
CA GLY A 31 -6.67 -7.61 -20.92
C GLY A 31 -6.06 -6.23 -20.64
N THR A 32 -5.92 -5.78 -19.38
CA THR A 32 -5.34 -4.47 -19.07
C THR A 32 -3.80 -4.52 -19.11
N ARG A 33 -3.19 -3.72 -19.99
CA ARG A 33 -1.72 -3.68 -20.14
C ARG A 33 -1.05 -3.03 -18.92
N SER A 34 0.09 -3.58 -18.48
CA SER A 34 0.89 -3.07 -17.33
C SER A 34 1.13 -1.57 -17.35
N VAL A 35 1.32 -1.01 -18.54
CA VAL A 35 1.67 0.40 -18.70
C VAL A 35 0.50 1.31 -18.32
N LEU A 36 -0.75 0.92 -18.62
CA LEU A 36 -1.94 1.68 -18.22
C LEU A 36 -2.05 1.73 -16.70
N LEU A 37 -2.00 0.56 -16.05
CA LEU A 37 -2.02 0.44 -14.59
C LEU A 37 -0.90 1.28 -13.94
N THR A 38 0.32 1.19 -14.47
CA THR A 38 1.47 1.91 -13.92
C THR A 38 1.33 3.43 -14.08
N THR A 39 0.86 3.89 -15.24
CA THR A 39 0.64 5.32 -15.49
C THR A 39 -0.44 5.86 -14.57
N MET A 40 -1.60 5.21 -14.50
CA MET A 40 -2.75 5.69 -13.72
C MET A 40 -2.49 5.71 -12.22
N LEU A 41 -1.80 4.69 -11.67
CA LEU A 41 -1.36 4.70 -10.26
C LEU A 41 -0.38 5.83 -9.98
N GLY A 42 0.52 6.10 -10.92
CA GLY A 42 1.47 7.20 -10.79
C GLY A 42 0.80 8.57 -10.82
N GLU A 43 -0.22 8.75 -11.65
CA GLU A 43 -0.98 10.01 -11.73
C GLU A 43 -1.68 10.39 -10.43
N GLN A 44 -2.00 9.40 -9.56
CA GLN A 44 -2.59 9.68 -8.24
C GLN A 44 -1.59 10.22 -7.23
N VAL A 45 -0.28 10.08 -7.49
CA VAL A 45 0.75 10.57 -6.56
C VAL A 45 1.05 12.04 -6.84
N THR A 46 0.61 12.90 -5.94
CA THR A 46 0.74 14.36 -6.07
C THR A 46 1.45 14.99 -4.88
N ASP A 47 2.16 16.10 -5.13
CA ASP A 47 2.80 16.89 -4.07
C ASP A 47 1.76 17.48 -3.11
N LEU A 48 0.56 17.82 -3.61
CA LEU A 48 -0.52 18.40 -2.81
C LEU A 48 -1.00 17.45 -1.70
N ARG A 49 -1.20 16.16 -2.00
CA ARG A 49 -1.59 15.16 -1.00
C ARG A 49 -0.58 15.09 0.14
N LYS A 50 0.71 15.05 -0.20
CA LYS A 50 1.82 15.04 0.77
C LYS A 50 1.92 16.34 1.59
N LEU A 51 1.57 17.48 0.99
CA LEU A 51 1.56 18.77 1.70
C LEU A 51 0.42 18.83 2.73
N LEU A 52 -0.76 18.31 2.39
CA LEU A 52 -1.93 18.30 3.28
C LEU A 52 -1.79 17.25 4.39
N ASP A 53 -1.22 16.10 4.07
CA ASP A 53 -0.89 15.03 5.02
C ASP A 53 0.54 14.52 4.77
N PRO A 54 1.52 14.93 5.60
CA PRO A 54 2.91 14.45 5.47
C PRO A 54 3.05 12.92 5.59
N SER A 55 2.07 12.24 6.20
CA SER A 55 2.07 10.79 6.41
C SER A 55 1.40 10.00 5.28
N TYR A 56 0.81 10.68 4.29
CA TYR A 56 -0.01 10.09 3.23
C TYR A 56 0.72 9.01 2.41
N TYR A 57 2.05 9.11 2.28
CA TYR A 57 2.91 8.12 1.61
C TYR A 57 4.02 7.56 2.54
N SER A 58 3.78 7.56 3.86
CA SER A 58 4.79 7.26 4.88
C SER A 58 5.39 5.86 4.80
N ASN A 59 4.57 4.86 4.47
CA ASN A 59 4.97 3.45 4.38
C ASN A 59 4.19 2.73 3.28
N VAL A 60 4.54 1.47 3.01
CA VAL A 60 3.96 0.71 1.88
C VAL A 60 2.46 0.45 2.07
N PRO A 61 1.96 -0.11 3.19
CA PRO A 61 0.52 -0.26 3.42
C PRO A 61 -0.27 1.05 3.28
N THR A 62 0.16 2.13 3.93
CA THR A 62 -0.52 3.43 3.87
C THR A 62 -0.50 4.01 2.45
N THR A 63 0.63 3.90 1.74
CA THR A 63 0.72 4.34 0.34
C THR A 63 -0.18 3.50 -0.56
N LEU A 64 -0.25 2.19 -0.35
CA LEU A 64 -1.11 1.30 -1.13
C LEU A 64 -2.58 1.70 -0.96
N LEU A 65 -3.03 1.86 0.28
CA LEU A 65 -4.38 2.29 0.61
C LEU A 65 -4.74 3.58 -0.14
N HIS A 66 -3.98 4.64 0.11
CA HIS A 66 -4.32 5.96 -0.41
C HIS A 66 -4.22 6.04 -1.93
N VAL A 67 -3.18 5.48 -2.55
CA VAL A 67 -3.01 5.53 -4.02
C VAL A 67 -4.12 4.74 -4.72
N VAL A 68 -4.54 3.60 -4.16
CA VAL A 68 -5.62 2.79 -4.76
C VAL A 68 -6.99 3.43 -4.53
N GLN A 69 -7.24 4.02 -3.36
CA GLN A 69 -8.47 4.78 -3.08
C GLN A 69 -8.58 6.05 -3.95
N ASP A 70 -7.49 6.80 -4.12
CA ASP A 70 -7.45 7.95 -5.03
C ASP A 70 -7.73 7.52 -6.47
N LEU A 71 -7.12 6.40 -6.90
CA LEU A 71 -7.38 5.85 -8.23
C LEU A 71 -8.83 5.43 -8.40
N ASP A 72 -9.41 4.72 -7.41
CA ASP A 72 -10.80 4.31 -7.45
C ASP A 72 -11.74 5.52 -7.53
N THR A 73 -11.54 6.51 -6.66
CA THR A 73 -12.30 7.76 -6.65
C THR A 73 -12.28 8.43 -8.03
N TRP A 74 -11.10 8.53 -8.63
CA TRP A 74 -10.96 9.11 -9.97
C TRP A 74 -11.67 8.27 -11.03
N LEU A 75 -11.55 6.94 -10.98
CA LEU A 75 -12.20 6.04 -11.96
C LEU A 75 -13.72 6.07 -11.85
N GLN A 76 -14.28 6.08 -10.63
CA GLN A 76 -15.73 6.16 -10.43
C GLN A 76 -16.29 7.51 -10.89
N ALA A 77 -15.53 8.59 -10.76
CA ALA A 77 -15.89 9.90 -11.30
C ALA A 77 -15.78 9.98 -12.84
N ASN A 78 -15.07 9.05 -13.48
CA ASN A 78 -14.83 9.02 -14.93
C ASN A 78 -15.36 7.73 -15.56
N PRO A 79 -16.68 7.59 -15.77
CA PRO A 79 -17.27 6.35 -16.28
C PRO A 79 -16.90 6.04 -17.74
N ILE A 80 -16.55 7.07 -18.51
CA ILE A 80 -16.14 6.96 -19.91
C ILE A 80 -14.61 6.84 -20.00
N LYS A 81 -14.12 5.96 -20.88
CA LYS A 81 -12.70 5.68 -21.07
C LYS A 81 -11.91 6.99 -21.27
N PRO A 82 -11.00 7.34 -20.37
CA PRO A 82 -10.19 8.54 -20.46
C PRO A 82 -9.18 8.43 -21.61
N SER A 83 -8.61 9.57 -22.01
CA SER A 83 -7.37 9.58 -22.79
C SER A 83 -6.19 9.65 -21.84
N ILE A 84 -5.22 8.74 -21.98
CA ILE A 84 -4.08 8.65 -21.07
C ILE A 84 -2.81 9.03 -21.82
N ALA A 85 -2.16 10.12 -21.39
CA ALA A 85 -0.92 10.57 -22.00
C ALA A 85 0.23 9.59 -21.72
N ASP A 86 1.16 9.49 -22.67
CA ASP A 86 2.41 8.77 -22.46
C ASP A 86 3.27 9.49 -21.39
N PRO A 87 3.62 8.81 -20.28
CA PRO A 87 4.40 9.41 -19.21
C PRO A 87 5.85 9.76 -19.61
N SER A 88 6.30 9.39 -20.81
CA SER A 88 7.58 9.84 -21.38
C SER A 88 7.57 11.29 -21.88
N GLY A 89 6.39 11.92 -22.00
CA GLY A 89 6.25 13.28 -22.53
C GLY A 89 6.34 13.36 -24.05
N SER A 90 6.13 12.25 -24.75
CA SER A 90 6.16 12.16 -26.23
C SER A 90 5.02 12.90 -26.92
N GLY A 91 4.00 13.35 -26.19
CA GLY A 91 2.80 13.99 -26.73
C GLY A 91 1.77 13.02 -27.32
N VAL A 92 2.03 11.71 -27.29
CA VAL A 92 1.07 10.68 -27.70
C VAL A 92 0.29 10.10 -26.52
N THR A 93 -0.76 9.34 -26.81
CA THR A 93 -1.63 8.71 -25.81
C THR A 93 -1.58 7.18 -25.90
N PHE A 94 -2.00 6.53 -24.82
CA PHE A 94 -2.09 5.07 -24.69
C PHE A 94 -3.48 4.53 -24.98
N ASP A 95 -4.31 5.26 -25.74
CA ASP A 95 -5.72 4.92 -25.95
C ASP A 95 -5.90 3.55 -26.63
N HIS A 96 -5.05 3.26 -27.62
CA HIS A 96 -4.98 1.97 -28.32
C HIS A 96 -4.63 0.77 -27.43
N ARG A 97 -4.24 1.00 -26.17
CA ARG A 97 -3.86 -0.07 -25.23
C ARG A 97 -5.03 -0.63 -24.45
N TRP A 98 -6.18 0.05 -24.49
CA TRP A 98 -7.42 -0.42 -23.88
C TRP A 98 -8.10 -1.51 -24.71
N GLY A 99 -8.02 -1.43 -26.04
CA GLY A 99 -8.64 -2.40 -26.94
C GLY A 99 -8.39 -2.02 -28.41
N PRO A 100 -8.62 -2.95 -29.35
CA PRO A 100 -8.45 -2.71 -30.79
C PRO A 100 -9.48 -1.75 -31.40
N ASP A 101 -10.64 -1.56 -30.76
CA ASP A 101 -11.74 -0.72 -31.22
C ASP A 101 -12.40 0.04 -30.04
N PRO A 102 -13.22 1.07 -30.29
CA PRO A 102 -13.81 1.91 -29.24
C PRO A 102 -14.69 1.15 -28.24
N GLU A 103 -15.44 0.14 -28.71
CA GLU A 103 -16.37 -0.62 -27.87
C GLU A 103 -15.61 -1.55 -26.93
N SER A 104 -14.66 -2.33 -27.47
CA SER A 104 -13.81 -3.21 -26.66
C SER A 104 -12.90 -2.43 -25.71
N ALA A 105 -12.45 -1.25 -26.12
CA ALA A 105 -11.68 -0.35 -25.26
C ALA A 105 -12.52 0.16 -24.07
N GLN A 106 -13.79 0.54 -24.30
CA GLN A 106 -14.70 0.95 -23.23
C GLN A 106 -15.06 -0.22 -22.31
N ALA A 107 -15.30 -1.42 -22.84
CA ALA A 107 -15.59 -2.62 -22.05
C ALA A 107 -14.39 -3.00 -21.15
N THR A 108 -13.17 -2.98 -21.69
CA THR A 108 -11.95 -3.25 -20.92
C THR A 108 -11.73 -2.21 -19.82
N TYR A 109 -12.00 -0.94 -20.12
CA TYR A 109 -11.94 0.13 -19.13
C TYR A 109 -12.99 -0.04 -18.02
N SER A 110 -14.23 -0.36 -18.37
CA SER A 110 -15.29 -0.60 -17.38
C SER A 110 -14.93 -1.75 -16.45
N TYR A 111 -14.47 -2.88 -17.01
CA TYR A 111 -14.03 -4.01 -16.23
C TYR A 111 -12.84 -3.64 -15.31
N PHE A 112 -11.88 -2.89 -15.82
CA PHE A 112 -10.76 -2.39 -15.01
C PHE A 112 -11.24 -1.54 -13.83
N ARG A 113 -12.17 -0.59 -14.06
CA ARG A 113 -12.77 0.24 -13.02
C ARG A 113 -13.45 -0.59 -11.95
N ASP A 114 -14.32 -1.50 -12.34
CA ASP A 114 -15.08 -2.33 -11.39
C ASP A 114 -14.14 -3.18 -10.53
N ARG A 115 -13.03 -3.66 -11.10
CA ARG A 115 -12.03 -4.44 -10.38
C ARG A 115 -11.15 -3.60 -9.46
N ILE A 116 -10.81 -2.37 -9.83
CA ILE A 116 -10.13 -1.44 -8.92
C ILE A 116 -11.05 -1.12 -7.73
N HIS A 117 -12.34 -0.91 -7.96
CA HIS A 117 -13.30 -0.63 -6.90
C HIS A 117 -13.37 -1.74 -5.84
N VAL A 118 -13.47 -2.99 -6.29
CA VAL A 118 -13.45 -4.16 -5.39
C VAL A 118 -12.14 -4.21 -4.59
N HIS A 119 -10.99 -4.06 -5.24
CA HIS A 119 -9.70 -4.10 -4.55
C HIS A 119 -9.48 -2.93 -3.60
N ALA A 120 -9.99 -1.74 -3.93
CA ALA A 120 -9.92 -0.59 -3.03
C ALA A 120 -10.64 -0.88 -1.72
N ALA A 121 -11.86 -1.43 -1.80
CA ALA A 121 -12.64 -1.84 -0.64
C ALA A 121 -11.95 -2.96 0.17
N ASP A 122 -11.40 -3.98 -0.51
CA ASP A 122 -10.69 -5.07 0.16
C ASP A 122 -9.43 -4.56 0.89
N ILE A 123 -8.65 -3.69 0.25
CA ILE A 123 -7.44 -3.07 0.81
C ILE A 123 -7.78 -2.21 2.03
N GLU A 124 -8.84 -1.41 1.95
CA GLU A 124 -9.32 -0.59 3.07
C GLU A 124 -9.77 -1.46 4.24
N ALA A 125 -10.58 -2.47 3.98
CA ALA A 125 -11.02 -3.41 5.02
C ALA A 125 -9.84 -4.11 5.70
N ALA A 126 -8.83 -4.55 4.94
CA ALA A 126 -7.65 -5.19 5.50
C ALA A 126 -6.77 -4.23 6.31
N TYR A 127 -6.70 -2.96 5.92
CA TYR A 127 -5.88 -1.93 6.56
C TYR A 127 -6.52 -1.42 7.87
N GLU A 128 -7.83 -1.18 7.87
CA GLU A 128 -8.56 -0.62 9.02
C GLU A 128 -8.97 -1.67 10.06
N GLU A 129 -8.83 -2.97 9.74
CA GLU A 129 -9.12 -4.05 10.67
C GLU A 129 -8.21 -4.00 11.91
N LYS A 130 -8.84 -4.01 13.09
CA LYS A 130 -8.16 -3.83 14.38
C LYS A 130 -7.65 -5.15 14.94
N ASP A 131 -8.34 -6.24 14.63
CA ASP A 131 -7.87 -7.57 15.00
C ASP A 131 -6.76 -8.01 14.04
N LYS A 132 -5.57 -8.28 14.59
CA LYS A 132 -4.38 -8.56 13.77
C LYS A 132 -4.52 -9.84 12.95
N ASP A 133 -5.07 -10.89 13.54
CA ASP A 133 -5.21 -12.18 12.86
C ASP A 133 -6.25 -12.06 11.74
N ARG A 134 -7.32 -11.29 11.99
CA ARG A 134 -8.32 -10.98 10.98
C ARG A 134 -7.76 -10.11 9.85
N SER A 135 -6.99 -9.07 10.17
CA SER A 135 -6.32 -8.23 9.17
C SER A 135 -5.42 -9.07 8.26
N VAL A 136 -4.64 -9.99 8.84
CA VAL A 136 -3.78 -10.92 8.08
C VAL A 136 -4.62 -11.80 7.14
N GLN A 137 -5.75 -12.33 7.59
CA GLN A 137 -6.66 -13.10 6.73
C GLN A 137 -7.20 -12.27 5.57
N LEU A 138 -7.58 -11.00 5.81
CA LEU A 138 -8.04 -10.10 4.76
C LEU A 138 -6.93 -9.82 3.73
N TRP A 139 -5.71 -9.55 4.19
CA TRP A 139 -4.56 -9.42 3.29
C TRP A 139 -4.24 -10.71 2.52
N GLN A 140 -4.43 -11.88 3.12
CA GLN A 140 -4.29 -13.17 2.44
C GLN A 140 -5.38 -13.41 1.38
N ASN A 141 -6.60 -12.93 1.59
CA ASN A 141 -7.65 -12.99 0.56
C ASN A 141 -7.22 -12.21 -0.70
N ILE A 142 -6.57 -11.06 -0.50
CA ILE A 142 -6.08 -10.17 -1.56
C ILE A 142 -4.81 -10.75 -2.22
N PHE A 143 -3.78 -11.08 -1.45
CA PHE A 143 -2.45 -11.44 -1.96
C PHE A 143 -2.15 -12.95 -1.98
N GLY A 144 -3.04 -13.77 -1.44
CA GLY A 144 -2.87 -15.21 -1.29
C GLY A 144 -2.17 -15.61 0.02
N ASP A 145 -2.24 -16.90 0.34
CA ASP A 145 -1.80 -17.46 1.63
C ASP A 145 -0.30 -17.30 1.91
N GLY A 146 0.50 -17.00 0.87
CA GLY A 146 1.92 -16.67 1.03
C GLY A 146 2.17 -15.36 1.78
N PHE A 147 1.17 -14.48 1.89
CA PHE A 147 1.24 -13.30 2.74
C PHE A 147 1.15 -13.72 4.21
N LYS A 148 2.27 -13.70 4.94
CA LYS A 148 2.34 -14.11 6.34
C LYS A 148 2.61 -12.91 7.24
N ALA A 149 2.02 -12.92 8.44
CA ALA A 149 2.41 -12.00 9.49
C ALA A 149 3.92 -12.11 9.76
N PRO A 150 4.61 -11.00 10.03
CA PRO A 150 6.00 -11.07 10.46
C PRO A 150 6.09 -11.93 11.73
N ALA A 151 7.13 -12.76 11.83
CA ALA A 151 7.36 -13.55 13.04
C ALA A 151 7.40 -12.60 14.24
N THR A 152 6.58 -12.88 15.25
CA THR A 152 6.54 -12.11 16.50
C THR A 152 7.93 -12.18 17.11
N THR A 153 8.74 -11.15 16.87
CA THR A 153 10.04 -11.05 17.52
C THR A 153 9.74 -10.59 18.93
N THR A 154 9.59 -11.55 19.84
CA THR A 154 9.60 -11.26 21.27
C THR A 154 10.91 -10.53 21.52
N ALA A 155 10.82 -9.23 21.84
CA ALA A 155 11.99 -8.49 22.28
C ALA A 155 12.55 -9.24 23.47
N SER A 156 13.67 -9.97 23.30
CA SER A 156 14.38 -10.55 24.42
C SER A 156 14.71 -9.40 25.35
N ALA A 157 14.11 -9.42 26.54
CA ALA A 157 14.43 -8.48 27.60
C ALA A 157 15.93 -8.58 27.89
N LYS A 158 16.72 -7.71 27.27
CA LYS A 158 18.16 -7.58 27.50
C LYS A 158 18.42 -6.81 28.79
N PHE A 159 17.72 -7.11 29.87
CA PHE A 159 18.08 -6.64 31.21
C PHE A 159 17.63 -7.69 32.24
N PRO A 160 18.55 -8.31 32.99
CA PRO A 160 18.17 -9.10 34.15
C PRO A 160 17.55 -8.17 35.19
N ALA A 161 16.47 -8.64 35.84
CA ALA A 161 15.86 -7.97 36.96
C ALA A 161 16.89 -7.80 38.09
N ALA A 162 17.10 -6.55 38.52
CA ALA A 162 17.88 -6.26 39.72
C ALA A 162 17.17 -6.90 40.92
N THR A 163 17.81 -7.89 41.53
CA THR A 163 17.36 -8.47 42.79
C THR A 163 17.55 -7.43 43.89
N SER A 164 16.47 -6.97 44.49
CA SER A 164 16.50 -6.13 45.69
C SER A 164 17.22 -6.84 46.83
N ALA A 165 18.37 -6.33 47.25
CA ALA A 165 19.00 -6.71 48.51
C ALA A 165 18.31 -5.95 49.64
N ALA A 166 17.55 -6.68 50.45
CA ALA A 166 16.98 -6.17 51.68
C ALA A 166 18.07 -6.00 52.75
N ASP A 167 17.99 -4.85 53.39
CA ASP A 167 18.56 -4.36 54.63
C ASP A 167 19.08 -5.43 55.63
N SER A 168 20.30 -5.21 56.13
CA SER A 168 20.72 -5.74 57.44
C SER A 168 21.52 -4.68 58.18
N THR A 169 20.81 -3.95 59.04
CA THR A 169 21.37 -3.09 60.09
C THR A 169 22.15 -3.93 61.09
N VAL A 170 23.45 -3.66 61.26
CA VAL A 170 24.21 -4.11 62.44
C VAL A 170 24.89 -2.89 63.05
N GLY A 171 24.32 -2.41 64.16
CA GLY A 171 25.02 -1.49 65.04
C GLY A 171 26.07 -2.24 65.86
N ARG A 172 27.25 -1.62 66.05
CA ARG A 172 28.05 -1.85 67.26
C ARG A 172 28.92 -0.65 67.61
N SER A 173 28.80 -0.32 68.88
CA SER A 173 29.43 0.72 69.69
C SER A 173 30.96 0.66 69.78
N GLY A 174 31.59 1.85 69.81
CA GLY A 174 32.63 2.26 70.76
C GLY A 174 34.05 1.68 70.63
N ARG A 175 35.06 2.55 70.53
CA ARG A 175 36.11 2.78 71.55
C ARG A 175 37.18 3.75 71.02
N ALA A 176 37.54 4.70 71.88
CA ALA A 176 38.63 5.65 71.72
C ALA A 176 40.02 4.99 71.70
N GLY A 177 40.94 5.67 71.02
CA GLY A 177 42.39 5.44 71.03
C GLY A 177 43.05 6.55 70.23
#